data_AF-A0A1V5BFI1-F1
#
_entry.id   AF-A0A1V5BFI1-F1
#
_cell.length_a   1.000
_cell.length_b   1.000
_cell.length_c   1.000
_cell.angle_alpha   90.00
_cell.angle_beta   90.00
_cell.angle_gamma   90.00
#
_symmetry.space_group_name_H-M   'P 1'
#
loop_
_entity.id
_entity.type
_entity.pdbx_description
1 polymer ?
#
loop_
_entity_poly.entity_id
_entity_poly.type
_entity_poly.pdbx_seq_one_letter_code
_entity_poly.pdbx_strand_id
1 'polypeptide(L)'
;MALKREAFKHENEVRLLVCLQGYREIENIWDISVVGFSINPNTFIKLVTFDPRSDEWFVDTMKKYCHSKGLKCPIEKSTLYERNFYEETKIVRQYEVVTETDKTK
;
A
#
# COMPACT_ATOMS: atom_id res chain seq x y z
N MET A 1 6.27 12.24 9.91
CA MET A 1 5.07 12.32 10.77
C MET A 1 4.26 11.04 10.60
N ALA A 2 3.95 10.31 11.67
CA ALA A 2 3.07 9.14 11.62
C ALA A 2 1.66 9.57 12.03
N LEU A 3 0.65 9.26 11.22
CA LEU A 3 -0.73 9.68 11.44
C LEU A 3 -1.64 8.45 11.48
N LYS A 4 -2.44 8.34 12.55
CA LYS A 4 -3.58 7.42 12.59
C LYS A 4 -4.84 8.21 12.27
N ARG A 5 -5.47 7.92 11.13
CA ARG A 5 -6.74 8.54 10.73
C ARG A 5 -7.90 7.83 11.44
N GLU A 6 -8.77 8.58 12.11
CA GLU A 6 -9.93 8.01 12.84
C GLU A 6 -10.84 7.19 11.92
N ALA A 7 -11.02 7.63 10.66
CA ALA A 7 -11.79 6.91 9.65
C ALA A 7 -11.29 5.48 9.36
N PHE A 8 -10.04 5.16 9.72
CA PHE A 8 -9.41 3.84 9.54
C PHE A 8 -9.05 3.20 10.88
N LYS A 9 -9.74 3.57 11.97
CA LYS A 9 -9.49 3.01 13.31
C LYS A 9 -9.73 1.51 13.39
N HIS A 10 -10.64 0.99 12.56
CA HIS A 10 -10.93 -0.44 12.46
C HIS A 10 -9.79 -1.24 11.80
N GLU A 11 -8.92 -0.59 11.05
CA GLU A 11 -7.71 -1.21 10.50
C GLU A 11 -6.60 -1.13 11.57
N ASN A 12 -5.91 -2.23 11.90
CA ASN A 12 -4.73 -2.19 12.79
C ASN A 12 -3.48 -1.66 12.04
N GLU A 13 -3.62 -0.50 11.40
CA GLU A 13 -2.60 0.08 10.51
C GLU A 13 -2.18 1.49 10.96
N VAL A 14 -0.87 1.77 10.91
CA VAL A 14 -0.28 3.11 11.06
C VAL A 14 0.43 3.46 9.75
N ARG A 15 0.07 4.60 9.14
CA ARG A 15 0.64 5.05 7.86
C ARG A 15 1.72 6.12 8.09
N LEU A 16 2.87 5.93 7.47
CA LEU A 16 3.94 6.92 7.38
C LEU A 16 3.70 7.77 6.13
N LEU A 17 3.38 9.05 6.33
CA LEU A 17 3.21 10.00 5.24
C LEU A 17 4.44 10.90 5.15
N VAL A 18 5.12 10.85 4.01
CA VAL A 18 6.22 11.77 3.70
C VAL A 18 5.62 12.97 2.97
N CYS A 19 5.29 14.03 3.71
CA CYS A 19 4.83 15.30 3.13
C CYS A 19 6.03 16.16 2.71
N LEU A 20 6.52 15.95 1.49
CA LEU A 20 7.67 16.70 0.96
C LEU A 20 7.39 18.20 0.76
N GLN A 21 6.11 18.60 0.66
CA GLN A 21 5.70 19.99 0.40
C GLN A 21 6.00 20.97 1.55
N GLY A 22 6.21 20.48 2.77
CA GLY A 22 6.56 21.31 3.94
C GLY A 22 8.05 21.63 4.05
N TYR A 23 8.90 21.00 3.24
CA TYR A 23 10.36 21.13 3.32
C TYR A 23 10.93 22.18 2.37
N ARG A 24 10.16 23.23 2.04
CA ARG A 24 10.64 24.34 1.20
C ARG A 24 11.82 25.10 1.83
N GLU A 25 12.03 24.97 3.13
CA GLU A 25 13.11 25.63 3.88
C GLU A 25 14.28 24.68 4.23
N ILE A 26 14.23 23.41 3.83
CA ILE A 26 15.33 22.48 4.06
C ILE A 26 16.26 22.54 2.86
N GLU A 27 17.34 23.31 2.99
CA GLU A 27 18.39 23.39 1.95
C GLU A 27 19.12 22.05 1.78
N ASN A 28 19.22 21.25 2.85
CA ASN A 28 19.90 19.96 2.83
C ASN A 28 19.04 18.85 3.45
N ILE A 29 18.65 17.88 2.62
CA ILE A 29 17.80 16.72 3.00
C ILE A 29 18.42 15.92 4.17
N TRP A 30 19.74 15.98 4.34
CA TRP A 30 20.44 15.30 5.43
C TRP A 30 20.21 15.94 6.81
N ASP A 31 19.70 17.17 6.88
CA ASP A 31 19.44 17.89 8.15
C ASP A 31 18.06 17.56 8.75
N ILE A 32 17.27 16.72 8.07
CA ILE A 32 15.99 16.25 8.58
C ILE A 32 16.25 15.40 9.82
N SER A 33 15.71 15.82 10.97
CA SER A 33 15.73 15.01 12.19
C SER A 33 15.00 13.68 11.94
N VAL A 34 15.78 12.59 11.89
CA VAL A 34 15.27 11.25 11.62
C VAL A 34 15.09 10.51 12.93
N VAL A 35 13.89 10.00 13.17
CA VAL A 35 13.66 9.01 14.22
C VAL A 35 13.82 7.63 13.59
N GLY A 36 14.93 6.98 13.90
CA GLY A 36 15.22 5.61 13.46
C GLY A 36 14.50 4.59 14.35
N PHE A 37 14.03 3.50 13.74
CA PHE A 37 13.53 2.34 14.46
C PHE A 37 14.51 1.17 14.27
N SER A 38 14.81 0.45 15.35
CA SER A 38 15.60 -0.78 15.29
C SER A 38 14.70 -1.94 14.88
N ILE A 39 14.48 -2.08 13.57
CA ILE A 39 13.68 -3.15 12.99
C ILE A 39 14.54 -3.98 12.05
N ASN A 40 14.40 -5.30 12.11
CA ASN A 40 14.94 -6.18 11.08
C ASN A 40 13.96 -6.18 9.89
N PRO A 41 14.33 -5.61 8.73
CA PRO A 41 13.42 -5.49 7.60
C PRO A 41 12.96 -6.85 7.08
N ASN A 42 13.79 -7.89 7.18
CA ASN A 42 13.47 -9.23 6.69
C ASN A 42 12.45 -9.98 7.55
N THR A 43 12.24 -9.58 8.80
CA THR A 43 11.17 -10.14 9.64
C THR A 43 9.92 -9.29 9.62
N PHE A 44 10.08 -7.97 9.42
CA PHE A 44 8.98 -7.02 9.45
C PHE A 44 8.24 -6.90 8.11
N ILE A 45 8.98 -6.82 7.00
CA ILE A 45 8.43 -6.64 5.66
C ILE A 45 8.05 -8.00 5.09
N LYS A 46 6.74 -8.22 4.88
CA LYS A 46 6.22 -9.48 4.35
C LYS A 46 6.15 -9.51 2.83
N LEU A 47 5.94 -8.36 2.19
CA LEU A 47 5.74 -8.23 0.76
C LEU A 47 6.08 -6.80 0.33
N VAL A 48 6.70 -6.65 -0.85
CA VAL A 48 6.84 -5.37 -1.54
C VAL A 48 6.09 -5.45 -2.86
N THR A 49 5.09 -4.58 -3.04
CA THR A 49 4.30 -4.52 -4.27
C THR A 49 4.49 -3.18 -4.99
N PHE A 50 4.63 -3.21 -6.30
CA PHE A 50 4.65 -2.01 -7.15
C PHE A 50 3.27 -1.71 -7.73
N ASP A 51 3.04 -0.44 -8.10
CA ASP A 51 1.81 0.02 -8.73
C ASP A 51 1.52 -0.84 -9.99
N PRO A 52 0.28 -1.34 -10.16
CA PRO A 52 -0.09 -2.14 -11.34
C PRO A 52 0.10 -1.41 -12.68
N ARG A 53 0.21 -0.09 -12.67
CA ARG A 53 0.42 0.75 -13.86
C ARG A 53 1.89 1.03 -14.14
N SER A 54 2.81 0.64 -13.26
CA SER A 54 4.24 0.81 -13.50
C SER A 54 4.71 -0.06 -14.66
N ASP A 55 5.64 0.44 -15.48
CA ASP A 55 6.24 -0.34 -16.55
C ASP A 55 7.03 -1.54 -16.00
N GLU A 56 7.06 -2.65 -16.75
CA GLU A 56 7.77 -3.87 -16.34
C GLU A 56 9.27 -3.63 -16.11
N TRP A 57 9.91 -2.84 -16.98
CA TRP A 57 11.34 -2.55 -16.86
C TRP A 57 11.68 -1.86 -15.51
N PHE A 58 10.76 -1.03 -15.00
CA PHE A 58 10.92 -0.35 -13.72
C PHE A 58 10.78 -1.34 -12.58
N VAL A 59 9.75 -2.19 -12.63
CA VAL A 59 9.52 -3.24 -11.62
C VAL A 59 10.71 -4.19 -11.53
N ASP A 60 11.26 -4.60 -12.68
CA ASP A 60 12.43 -5.49 -12.73
C ASP A 60 13.69 -4.83 -12.17
N THR A 61 13.90 -3.56 -12.49
CA THR A 61 14.98 -2.76 -11.91
C THR A 61 14.86 -2.69 -10.40
N MET A 62 13.66 -2.40 -9.89
CA MET A 62 13.43 -2.28 -8.46
C MET A 62 13.52 -3.61 -7.72
N LYS A 63 13.07 -4.72 -8.33
CA LYS A 63 13.31 -6.08 -7.82
C LYS A 63 14.80 -6.33 -7.59
N LYS A 64 15.64 -6.07 -8.60
CA LYS A 64 17.09 -6.23 -8.49
C LYS A 64 17.68 -5.33 -7.40
N TYR A 65 17.22 -4.09 -7.32
CA TYR A 65 17.64 -3.16 -6.28
C TYR A 65 17.33 -3.69 -4.88
N CYS A 66 16.09 -4.12 -4.61
CA CYS A 66 15.72 -4.65 -3.31
C CYS A 66 16.51 -5.92 -2.94
N HIS A 67 16.76 -6.82 -3.90
CA HIS A 67 17.64 -7.97 -3.67
C HIS A 67 19.08 -7.56 -3.35
N SER A 68 19.61 -6.53 -4.02
CA SER A 68 20.95 -5.98 -3.71
C SER A 68 21.02 -5.38 -2.30
N LYS A 69 19.89 -4.97 -1.72
CA LYS A 69 19.75 -4.51 -0.33
C LYS A 69 19.48 -5.65 0.66
N GLY A 70 19.47 -6.89 0.21
CA GLY A 70 19.30 -8.07 1.05
C GLY A 70 17.87 -8.27 1.56
N LEU A 71 16.86 -7.69 0.90
CA LEU A 71 15.47 -8.04 1.16
C LEU A 71 15.17 -9.46 0.65
N LYS A 72 14.59 -10.26 1.53
CA LYS A 72 14.22 -11.67 1.29
C LYS A 72 12.73 -11.89 1.04
N CYS A 73 11.90 -10.89 1.28
CA CYS A 73 10.47 -11.00 1.05
C CYS A 73 10.17 -11.11 -0.46
N PRO A 74 8.99 -11.63 -0.85
CA PRO A 74 8.52 -11.53 -2.21
C PRO A 74 8.42 -10.07 -2.65
N ILE A 75 8.69 -9.85 -3.93
CA ILE A 75 8.68 -8.55 -4.58
C ILE A 75 7.94 -8.73 -5.89
N GLU A 76 6.85 -8.01 -6.10
CA GLU A 76 5.98 -8.23 -7.25
C GLU A 76 5.27 -6.96 -7.70
N LYS A 77 4.67 -7.03 -8.89
CA LYS A 77 3.76 -6.01 -9.37
C LYS A 77 2.37 -6.35 -8.85
N SER A 78 1.63 -5.36 -8.37
CA SER A 78 0.27 -5.58 -7.91
C SER A 78 -0.65 -6.00 -9.06
N THR A 79 -1.59 -6.89 -8.78
CA THR A 79 -2.62 -7.37 -9.71
C THR A 79 -3.95 -6.63 -9.56
N LEU A 80 -4.00 -5.52 -8.82
CA LEU A 80 -5.24 -4.83 -8.41
C LEU A 80 -6.21 -4.49 -9.56
N TYR A 81 -5.71 -4.31 -10.78
CA TYR A 81 -6.51 -3.98 -11.96
C TYR A 81 -6.61 -5.12 -12.98
N GLU A 82 -6.14 -6.32 -12.64
CA GLU A 82 -6.33 -7.49 -13.49
C GLU A 82 -7.82 -7.88 -13.53
N ARG A 83 -8.29 -8.27 -14.72
CA ARG A 83 -9.73 -8.45 -15.00
C ARG A 83 -10.37 -9.64 -14.26
N ASN A 84 -9.55 -10.53 -13.74
CA ASN A 84 -9.91 -11.73 -12.96
C ASN A 84 -10.33 -11.42 -11.50
N PHE A 85 -10.22 -10.17 -11.03
CA PHE A 85 -10.52 -9.83 -9.62
C PHE A 85 -11.89 -10.38 -9.14
N TYR A 86 -12.96 -10.20 -9.92
CA TYR A 86 -14.30 -10.68 -9.54
C TYR A 86 -14.42 -12.20 -9.54
N GLU A 87 -13.70 -12.87 -10.45
CA GLU A 87 -13.68 -14.33 -10.57
C GLU A 87 -12.93 -14.96 -9.40
N GLU A 88 -11.77 -14.40 -9.03
CA GLU A 88 -10.93 -14.90 -7.93
C GLU A 88 -11.54 -14.62 -6.56
N THR A 89 -12.09 -13.42 -6.36
CA THR A 89 -12.69 -13.03 -5.08
C THR A 89 -14.08 -13.62 -4.88
N LYS A 90 -14.68 -14.20 -5.94
CA LYS A 90 -16.07 -14.69 -5.95
C LYS A 90 -17.08 -13.63 -5.51
N ILE A 91 -16.74 -12.35 -5.68
CA ILE A 91 -17.65 -11.25 -5.39
C ILE A 91 -18.67 -11.19 -6.51
N VAL A 92 -19.93 -11.49 -6.18
CA VAL A 92 -21.07 -11.41 -7.09
C VAL A 92 -21.95 -10.22 -6.73
N ARG A 93 -22.50 -9.57 -7.76
CA ARG A 93 -23.47 -8.50 -7.59
C ARG A 93 -24.87 -9.08 -7.83
N GLN A 94 -25.67 -9.13 -6.78
CA GLN A 94 -27.07 -9.52 -6.86
C GLN A 94 -27.94 -8.25 -6.88
N TYR A 95 -28.86 -8.17 -7.82
CA TYR A 95 -29.90 -7.15 -7.83
C TYR A 95 -31.16 -7.75 -7.22
N GLU A 96 -31.66 -7.14 -6.16
CA GLU A 96 -32.93 -7.51 -5.55
C GLU A 96 -33.99 -6.50 -5.96
N VAL A 97 -35.14 -7.01 -6.40
CA VAL A 97 -36.31 -6.19 -6.68
C VAL A 97 -36.92 -5.81 -5.35
N VAL A 98 -36.77 -4.54 -4.96
CA VAL A 98 -37.39 -4.02 -3.73
C VAL A 98 -38.90 -3.90 -3.98
N THR A 99 -39.68 -4.73 -3.29
CA THR A 99 -41.15 -4.65 -3.32
C THR A 99 -41.63 -3.61 -2.30
N GLU A 100 -42.81 -3.00 -2.50
CA GLU A 100 -43.31 -1.94 -1.58
C GLU A 100 -43.42 -2.40 -0.12
N THR A 101 -43.57 -3.71 0.12
CA THR A 101 -43.55 -4.36 1.43
C THR A 101 -42.23 -4.23 2.20
N ASP A 102 -41.10 -4.02 1.50
CA ASP A 102 -39.77 -3.92 2.12
C ASP A 102 -39.42 -2.51 2.61
N LYS A 103 -40.22 -1.49 2.26
CA LYS A 103 -39.99 -0.08 2.67
C LYS A 103 -40.47 0.23 4.09
N THR A 104 -41.08 -0.73 4.78
CA THR A 104 -41.77 -0.53 6.07
C THR A 104 -41.12 -1.23 7.26
N LYS A 105 -39.90 -1.76 7.11
CA LYS A 105 -39.10 -2.35 8.21
C LYS A 105 -37.91 -1.48 8.57
#